data_AF-A0A845RL48-F1
#
_entry.id   AF-A0A845RL48-F1
#
_cell.length_a   1.000
_cell.length_b   1.000
_cell.length_c   1.000
_cell.angle_alpha   90.00
_cell.angle_beta   90.00
_cell.angle_gamma   90.00
#
_symmetry.space_group_name_H-M   'P 1'
#
loop_
_entity.id
_entity.type
_entity.pdbx_description
1 polymer ?
#
loop_
_entity_poly.entity_id
_entity_poly.type
_entity_poly.pdbx_seq_one_letter_code
_entity_poly.pdbx_strand_id
1 'polypeptide(L)'
;MATTIYESVKNSLIALFRGRWPAFDVFCEDIDKTQEGGRTELEDYIYLDIIPAGNRTVGSGHVDRSILVDAAVHTKGESSGEYLKMAQELDGLLRPVFRFTDQGEARAVTVPDLSFKTVDKLLHCSFTLSFRDSIGEPEAPPFMEELETAVKTNERA
;
A
#
# COMPACT_ATOMS: atom_id res chain seq x y z
N MET A 1 8.01 -6.52 -15.76
CA MET A 1 6.76 -5.72 -15.77
C MET A 1 7.00 -4.50 -14.90
N ALA A 2 6.47 -3.33 -15.26
CA ALA A 2 6.56 -2.16 -14.41
C ALA A 2 5.69 -2.41 -13.16
N THR A 3 6.32 -2.61 -12.01
CA THR A 3 5.63 -2.80 -10.73
C THR A 3 5.18 -1.44 -10.22
N THR A 4 3.90 -1.32 -9.87
CA THR A 4 3.39 -0.08 -9.26
C THR A 4 3.84 0.02 -7.79
N ILE A 5 3.89 1.23 -7.23
CA ILE A 5 4.18 1.44 -5.80
C ILE A 5 3.25 0.62 -4.88
N TYR A 6 1.99 0.44 -5.28
CA TYR A 6 0.99 -0.36 -4.55
C TYR A 6 1.36 -1.84 -4.56
N GLU A 7 1.83 -2.36 -5.69
CA GLU A 7 2.33 -3.74 -5.79
C GLU A 7 3.63 -3.94 -5.00
N SER A 8 4.53 -2.95 -4.99
CA SER A 8 5.75 -2.98 -4.18
C SER A 8 5.43 -3.06 -2.68
N VAL A 9 4.46 -2.26 -2.21
CA VAL A 9 3.95 -2.32 -0.82
C VAL A 9 3.29 -3.67 -0.55
N LYS A 10 2.38 -4.13 -1.42
CA LYS A 10 1.70 -5.42 -1.32
C LYS A 10 2.69 -6.58 -1.17
N ASN A 11 3.64 -6.68 -2.10
CA ASN A 11 4.63 -7.76 -2.11
C ASN A 11 5.54 -7.73 -0.88
N SER A 12 5.89 -6.53 -0.41
CA SER A 12 6.70 -6.38 0.81
C SER A 12 5.93 -6.77 2.07
N LEU A 13 4.62 -6.47 2.16
CA LEU A 13 3.76 -6.94 3.24
C LEU A 13 3.60 -8.47 3.20
N ILE A 14 3.36 -9.06 2.03
CA ILE A 14 3.30 -10.52 1.88
C ILE A 14 4.60 -11.17 2.35
N ALA A 15 5.75 -10.65 1.91
CA ALA A 15 7.05 -11.16 2.33
C ALA A 15 7.28 -11.01 3.84
N LEU A 16 6.90 -9.86 4.42
CA LEU A 16 6.99 -9.60 5.86
C LEU A 16 6.17 -10.63 6.66
N PHE A 17 4.91 -10.83 6.29
CA PHE A 17 4.02 -11.74 7.00
C PHE A 17 4.42 -13.20 6.84
N ARG A 18 4.78 -13.65 5.63
CA ARG A 18 5.31 -15.01 5.42
C ARG A 18 6.63 -15.24 6.16
N GLY A 19 7.46 -14.21 6.30
CA GLY A 19 8.69 -14.28 7.08
C GLY A 19 8.43 -14.48 8.58
N ARG A 20 7.39 -13.83 9.12
CA ARG A 20 7.02 -13.92 10.54
C ARG A 20 6.19 -15.16 10.88
N TRP A 21 5.28 -15.53 9.99
CA TRP A 21 4.35 -16.65 10.12
C TRP A 21 4.38 -17.51 8.85
N PRO A 22 5.42 -18.36 8.69
CA PRO A 22 5.59 -19.16 7.47
C PRO A 22 4.53 -20.25 7.29
N ALA A 23 3.78 -20.58 8.34
CA ALA A 23 2.68 -21.54 8.29
C ALA A 23 1.36 -20.91 7.81
N PHE A 24 1.24 -19.58 7.78
CA PHE A 24 0.02 -18.89 7.38
C PHE A 24 -0.04 -18.73 5.86
N ASP A 25 -1.20 -18.98 5.29
CA ASP A 25 -1.49 -18.59 3.91
C ASP A 25 -1.68 -17.07 3.84
N VAL A 26 -0.82 -16.37 3.08
CA VAL A 26 -0.90 -14.91 2.92
C VAL A 26 -1.23 -14.54 1.48
N PHE A 27 -2.31 -13.79 1.27
CA PHE A 27 -2.83 -13.41 -0.05
C PHE A 27 -3.59 -12.07 -0.02
N CYS A 28 -3.85 -11.52 -1.21
CA CYS A 28 -4.43 -10.18 -1.42
C CYS A 28 -5.50 -10.16 -2.53
N GLU A 29 -5.70 -11.27 -3.24
CA GLU A 29 -6.81 -11.42 -4.19
C GLU A 29 -8.00 -12.07 -3.51
N ASP A 30 -9.20 -11.83 -4.05
CA ASP A 30 -10.44 -12.45 -3.58
C ASP A 30 -10.23 -13.97 -3.51
N ILE A 31 -10.47 -14.55 -2.33
CA ILE A 31 -10.65 -15.98 -2.22
C ILE A 31 -11.91 -16.28 -3.03
N ASP A 32 -11.75 -17.02 -4.12
CA ASP A 32 -12.87 -17.59 -4.85
C ASP A 32 -13.72 -18.36 -3.82
N LYS A 33 -14.88 -17.80 -3.44
CA LYS A 33 -15.84 -18.40 -2.50
C LYS A 33 -16.31 -19.79 -2.95
N THR A 34 -15.90 -20.24 -4.13
CA THR A 34 -16.14 -21.58 -4.68
C THR A 34 -15.25 -22.69 -4.09
N GLN A 35 -14.27 -22.40 -3.21
CA GLN A 35 -13.61 -23.46 -2.42
C GLN A 35 -14.35 -23.85 -1.11
N GLU A 36 -15.51 -23.25 -0.82
CA GLU A 36 -16.41 -23.76 0.24
C GLU A 36 -17.01 -25.14 -0.11
N GLY A 37 -16.93 -25.57 -1.37
CA GLY A 37 -17.35 -26.89 -1.83
C GLY A 37 -16.40 -28.05 -1.50
N GLY A 38 -15.59 -27.97 -0.43
CA GLY A 38 -14.72 -29.08 -0.05
C GLY A 38 -13.64 -28.84 1.01
N ARG A 39 -13.33 -27.60 1.42
CA ARG A 39 -12.45 -27.37 2.58
C ARG A 39 -13.26 -27.50 3.87
N THR A 40 -13.10 -28.60 4.57
CA THR A 40 -13.88 -28.93 5.78
C THR A 40 -13.46 -28.09 7.00
N GLU A 41 -12.29 -27.43 6.96
CA GLU A 41 -11.78 -26.53 7.98
C GLU A 41 -10.99 -25.39 7.31
N LEU A 42 -11.20 -24.14 7.75
CA LEU A 42 -10.35 -23.01 7.34
C LEU A 42 -9.04 -23.08 8.13
N GLU A 43 -7.92 -23.16 7.41
CA GLU A 43 -6.58 -23.13 8.01
C GLU A 43 -6.17 -21.68 8.38
N ASP A 44 -5.02 -21.53 9.02
CA ASP A 44 -4.48 -20.24 9.42
C ASP A 44 -4.15 -19.38 8.18
N TYR A 45 -4.72 -18.18 8.10
CA TYR A 45 -4.49 -17.28 6.96
C TYR A 45 -4.47 -15.79 7.33
N ILE A 46 -3.82 -15.01 6.45
CA ILE A 46 -3.82 -13.55 6.47
C ILE A 46 -4.27 -13.05 5.10
N TYR A 47 -5.42 -12.40 5.07
CA TYR A 47 -5.88 -11.66 3.90
C TYR A 47 -5.43 -10.20 4.03
N LEU A 48 -4.87 -9.65 2.95
CA LEU A 48 -4.45 -8.26 2.88
C LEU A 48 -5.33 -7.49 1.91
N ASP A 49 -5.93 -6.41 2.39
CA ASP A 49 -6.55 -5.40 1.55
C ASP A 49 -5.64 -4.17 1.46
N ILE A 50 -5.36 -3.73 0.24
CA ILE A 50 -4.48 -2.59 -0.05
C ILE A 50 -5.31 -1.54 -0.79
N ILE A 51 -5.75 -0.52 -0.05
CA ILE A 51 -6.71 0.47 -0.52
C ILE A 51 -5.99 1.80 -0.72
N PRO A 52 -5.88 2.32 -1.96
CA PRO A 52 -5.44 3.70 -2.18
C PRO A 52 -6.41 4.67 -1.49
N ALA A 53 -5.96 5.33 -0.43
CA ALA A 53 -6.82 6.18 0.42
C ALA A 53 -6.84 7.64 -0.04
N GLY A 54 -5.80 8.09 -0.75
CA GLY A 54 -5.76 9.43 -1.34
C GLY A 54 -4.39 9.80 -1.88
N ASN A 55 -4.37 10.64 -2.92
CA ASN A 55 -3.15 11.18 -3.49
C ASN A 55 -3.28 12.72 -3.57
N ARG A 56 -2.22 13.44 -3.21
CA ARG A 56 -2.17 14.90 -3.29
C ARG A 56 -0.90 15.35 -4.01
N THR A 57 -1.06 16.06 -5.10
CA THR A 57 0.05 16.72 -5.80
C THR A 57 0.63 17.83 -4.92
N VAL A 58 1.94 17.77 -4.68
CA VAL A 58 2.67 18.78 -3.90
C VAL A 58 3.49 19.68 -4.81
N GLY A 59 4.02 19.13 -5.90
CA GLY A 59 4.83 19.85 -6.87
C GLY A 59 4.99 19.06 -8.17
N SER A 60 5.75 19.61 -9.12
CA SER A 60 5.98 19.04 -10.46
C SER A 60 6.54 17.61 -10.45
N GLY A 61 7.31 17.25 -9.42
CA GLY A 61 7.87 15.91 -9.23
C GLY A 61 7.42 15.19 -7.97
N HIS A 62 6.43 15.70 -7.22
CA HIS A 62 6.10 15.17 -5.89
C HIS A 62 4.60 14.94 -5.69
N VAL A 63 4.26 13.73 -5.26
CA VAL A 63 2.90 13.32 -4.89
C VAL A 63 2.93 12.74 -3.48
N ASP A 64 2.20 13.35 -2.55
CA ASP A 64 1.91 12.70 -1.27
C ASP A 64 0.90 11.58 -1.54
N ARG A 65 1.24 10.35 -1.14
CA ARG A 65 0.38 9.17 -1.24
C ARG A 65 -0.07 8.72 0.14
N SER A 66 -1.30 8.23 0.20
CA SER A 66 -1.87 7.56 1.35
C SER A 66 -2.44 6.21 0.93
N ILE A 67 -2.02 5.15 1.64
CA ILE A 67 -2.46 3.77 1.42
C ILE A 67 -3.03 3.26 2.74
N LEU A 68 -4.30 2.91 2.75
CA LEU A 68 -4.90 2.17 3.86
C LEU A 68 -4.63 0.68 3.64
N VAL A 69 -4.09 0.03 4.66
CA VAL A 69 -3.84 -1.41 4.70
C VAL A 69 -4.76 -2.01 5.76
N ASP A 70 -5.49 -3.05 5.40
CA ASP A 70 -6.20 -3.91 6.35
C ASP A 70 -5.68 -5.34 6.24
N ALA A 71 -5.17 -5.88 7.34
CA ALA A 71 -4.78 -7.27 7.44
C ALA A 71 -5.82 -8.02 8.28
N ALA A 72 -6.57 -8.92 7.64
CA ALA A 72 -7.53 -9.78 8.30
C ALA A 72 -6.90 -11.15 8.57
N VAL A 73 -6.71 -11.47 9.85
CA VAL A 73 -6.05 -12.67 10.33
C VAL A 73 -7.09 -13.65 10.84
N HIS A 74 -7.06 -14.86 10.31
CA HIS A 74 -7.84 -16.00 10.77
C HIS A 74 -6.93 -17.04 11.41
N THR A 75 -7.39 -17.60 12.53
CA THR A 75 -6.76 -18.75 13.17
C THR A 75 -7.74 -19.90 13.24
N LYS A 76 -7.24 -21.12 13.03
CA LYS A 76 -7.99 -22.35 13.21
C LYS A 76 -8.56 -22.49 14.63
N GLY A 77 -7.85 -21.98 15.63
CA GLY A 77 -8.29 -21.98 17.02
C GLY A 77 -9.42 -21.00 17.32
N GLU A 78 -9.63 -19.99 16.47
CA GLU A 78 -10.60 -18.90 16.62
C GLU A 78 -10.63 -18.29 18.04
N SER A 79 -9.48 -18.29 18.72
CA SER A 79 -9.36 -17.97 20.13
C SER A 79 -9.06 -16.50 20.33
N SER A 80 -9.88 -15.81 21.15
CA SER A 80 -9.61 -14.42 21.53
C SER A 80 -8.23 -14.24 22.18
N GLY A 81 -7.74 -15.23 22.93
CA GLY A 81 -6.41 -15.17 23.54
C GLY A 81 -5.28 -15.25 22.52
N GLU A 82 -5.47 -15.98 21.42
CA GLU A 82 -4.52 -16.06 20.31
C GLU A 82 -4.52 -14.76 19.51
N TYR A 83 -5.70 -14.20 19.24
CA TYR A 83 -5.81 -12.90 18.58
C TYR A 83 -5.19 -11.75 19.37
N LEU A 84 -5.31 -11.74 20.71
CA LEU A 84 -4.64 -10.72 21.53
C LEU A 84 -3.12 -10.83 21.47
N LYS A 85 -2.57 -12.05 21.47
CA LYS A 85 -1.11 -12.25 21.31
C LYS A 85 -0.66 -11.80 19.92
N MET A 86 -1.39 -12.18 18.88
CA MET A 86 -1.06 -11.77 17.51
C MET A 86 -1.18 -10.27 17.31
N ALA A 87 -2.15 -9.59 17.93
CA ALA A 87 -2.24 -8.14 17.87
C ALA A 87 -0.96 -7.49 18.41
N GLN A 88 -0.42 -7.98 19.53
CA GLN A 88 0.85 -7.49 20.08
C GLN A 88 2.05 -7.82 19.17
N GLU A 89 2.07 -8.99 18.53
CA GLU A 89 3.13 -9.35 17.58
C GLU A 89 3.09 -8.50 16.30
N LEU A 90 1.89 -8.28 15.73
CA LEU A 90 1.65 -7.40 14.58
C LEU A 90 2.10 -5.98 14.88
N ASP A 91 1.78 -5.50 16.07
CA ASP A 91 2.15 -4.18 16.54
C ASP A 91 3.67 -3.95 16.54
N GLY A 92 4.42 -4.90 17.13
CA GLY A 92 5.89 -4.85 17.14
C GLY A 92 6.53 -5.12 15.77
N LEU A 93 5.83 -5.82 14.87
CA LEU A 93 6.32 -6.11 13.52
C LEU A 93 6.21 -4.89 12.59
N LEU A 94 5.15 -4.10 12.72
CA LEU A 94 4.83 -3.00 11.82
C LEU A 94 5.32 -1.64 12.35
N ARG A 95 5.38 -1.45 13.67
CA ARG A 95 5.88 -0.20 14.27
C ARG A 95 7.36 -0.28 14.64
N PRO A 96 8.06 0.87 14.66
CA PRO A 96 7.60 2.21 14.28
C PRO A 96 7.68 2.49 12.76
N VAL A 97 8.41 1.66 12.01
CA VAL A 97 8.75 1.92 10.61
C VAL A 97 8.58 0.65 9.78
N PHE A 98 7.70 0.73 8.79
CA PHE A 98 7.55 -0.28 7.75
C PHE A 98 8.54 -0.01 6.62
N ARG A 99 9.24 -1.07 6.16
CA ARG A 99 10.23 -0.98 5.08
C ARG A 99 9.79 -1.80 3.89
N PHE A 100 9.98 -1.26 2.69
CA PHE A 100 9.66 -1.94 1.44
C PHE A 100 10.66 -1.54 0.36
N THR A 101 10.75 -2.33 -0.71
CA THR A 101 11.59 -1.99 -1.87
C THR A 101 10.69 -1.62 -3.03
N ASP A 102 10.99 -0.51 -3.69
CA ASP A 102 10.30 -0.06 -4.90
C ASP A 102 11.33 0.27 -5.98
N GLN A 103 11.19 -0.36 -7.14
CA GLN A 103 12.10 -0.19 -8.29
C GLN A 103 13.62 -0.34 -7.96
N GLY A 104 13.94 -1.17 -6.96
CA GLY A 104 15.32 -1.39 -6.50
C GLY A 104 15.80 -0.43 -5.42
N GLU A 105 15.00 0.56 -5.04
CA GLU A 105 15.29 1.49 -3.96
C GLU A 105 14.63 1.04 -2.64
N ALA A 106 15.41 1.05 -1.55
CA ALA A 106 14.89 0.76 -0.23
C ALA A 106 14.13 1.99 0.32
N ARG A 107 12.85 1.80 0.65
CA ARG A 107 11.96 2.82 1.21
C ARG A 107 11.55 2.46 2.63
N ALA A 108 11.27 3.49 3.43
CA ALA A 108 10.86 3.36 4.81
C ALA A 108 9.76 4.37 5.12
N VAL A 109 8.69 3.92 5.76
CA VAL A 109 7.51 4.73 6.09
C VAL A 109 7.18 4.53 7.56
N THR A 110 7.04 5.63 8.29
CA THR A 110 6.60 5.62 9.68
C THR A 110 5.15 5.15 9.76
N VAL A 111 4.86 4.23 10.66
CA VAL A 111 3.50 3.78 10.97
C VAL A 111 3.08 4.44 12.28
N PRO A 112 2.30 5.55 12.23
CA PRO A 112 2.00 6.34 13.42
C PRO A 112 1.06 5.61 14.39
N ASP A 113 0.08 4.90 13.85
CA ASP A 113 -0.95 4.19 14.59
C ASP A 113 -1.33 2.89 13.89
N LEU A 114 -1.78 1.92 14.70
CA LEU A 114 -2.45 0.70 14.27
C LEU A 114 -3.75 0.57 15.02
N SER A 115 -4.78 0.12 14.32
CA SER A 115 -6.07 -0.23 14.90
C SER A 115 -6.25 -1.74 14.87
N PHE A 116 -6.67 -2.31 16.00
CA PHE A 116 -6.99 -3.73 16.12
C PHE A 116 -8.44 -3.91 16.51
N LYS A 117 -9.16 -4.76 15.78
CA LYS A 117 -10.53 -5.16 16.12
C LYS A 117 -10.72 -6.63 15.79
N THR A 118 -11.44 -7.35 16.65
CA THR A 118 -11.87 -8.72 16.35
C THR A 118 -13.34 -8.69 15.96
N VAL A 119 -13.65 -9.05 14.72
CA VAL A 119 -15.01 -9.05 14.15
C VAL A 119 -15.21 -10.38 13.45
N ASP A 120 -16.33 -11.05 13.70
CA ASP A 120 -16.69 -12.34 13.08
C ASP A 120 -15.57 -13.39 13.15
N LYS A 121 -14.87 -13.43 14.28
CA LYS A 121 -13.72 -14.31 14.55
C LYS A 121 -12.50 -14.08 13.66
N LEU A 122 -12.38 -12.93 13.00
CA LEU A 122 -11.15 -12.46 12.38
C LEU A 122 -10.56 -11.31 13.19
N LEU A 123 -9.24 -11.32 13.35
CA LEU A 123 -8.50 -10.15 13.84
C LEU A 123 -8.17 -9.25 12.66
N HIS A 124 -8.74 -8.06 12.63
CA HIS A 124 -8.36 -7.00 11.72
C HIS A 124 -7.28 -6.12 12.33
N CYS A 125 -6.24 -5.88 11.56
CA CYS A 125 -5.17 -4.94 11.82
C CYS A 125 -5.16 -3.90 10.70
N SER A 126 -5.65 -2.69 10.98
CA SER A 126 -5.74 -1.61 9.99
C SER A 126 -4.75 -0.49 10.31
N PHE A 127 -4.05 0.03 9.29
CA PHE A 127 -3.15 1.17 9.43
C PHE A 127 -2.99 1.92 8.11
N THR A 128 -2.55 3.19 8.19
CA THR A 128 -2.34 4.04 7.01
C THR A 128 -0.86 4.31 6.79
N LEU A 129 -0.37 4.00 5.59
CA LEU A 129 0.95 4.38 5.11
C LEU A 129 0.84 5.72 4.37
N SER A 130 1.39 6.78 4.95
CA SER A 130 1.46 8.11 4.34
C SER A 130 2.90 8.48 4.02
N PHE A 131 3.21 8.75 2.75
CA PHE A 131 4.57 9.07 2.31
C PHE A 131 4.58 9.94 1.06
N ARG A 132 5.67 10.69 0.87
CA ARG A 132 5.90 11.46 -0.35
C ARG A 132 6.58 10.59 -1.39
N ASP A 133 5.92 10.40 -2.52
CA ASP A 133 6.48 9.79 -3.70
C ASP A 133 7.06 10.88 -4.59
N SER A 134 8.35 10.76 -4.92
CA SER A 134 9.07 11.73 -5.72
C SER A 134 9.55 11.07 -7.00
N ILE A 135 9.14 11.62 -8.13
CA ILE A 135 9.73 11.29 -9.44
C ILE A 135 10.84 12.30 -9.72
N GLY A 136 11.90 11.89 -10.43
CA GLY A 136 12.90 12.84 -10.93
C GLY A 136 12.22 13.94 -11.73
N GLU A 137 12.73 15.18 -11.63
CA GLU A 137 12.15 16.33 -12.33
C GLU A 137 11.97 16.00 -13.82
N PRO A 138 10.75 16.09 -14.37
CA PRO A 138 10.54 15.92 -15.79
C PRO A 138 11.34 17.00 -16.53
N GLU A 139 12.02 16.62 -17.61
CA GLU A 139 12.77 17.58 -18.44
C GLU A 139 11.81 18.71 -18.85
N ALA A 140 12.22 19.95 -18.53
CA ALA A 140 11.37 21.11 -18.81
C ALA A 140 11.05 21.14 -20.31
N PRO A 141 9.78 21.32 -20.71
CA PRO A 141 9.47 21.50 -22.12
C PRO A 141 10.30 22.68 -22.66
N PRO A 142 10.82 22.58 -23.90
CA PRO A 142 11.63 23.66 -24.47
C PRO A 142 10.82 24.97 -24.43
N PHE A 143 11.51 26.06 -24.09
CA PHE A 143 10.93 27.40 -24.11
C PHE A 143 10.29 27.64 -25.50
N MET A 144 9.01 28.00 -25.52
CA MET A 144 8.35 28.41 -26.76
C MET A 144 9.01 29.72 -27.22
N GLU A 145 9.66 29.72 -28.37
CA GLU A 145 10.25 30.94 -28.96
C GLU A 145 9.18 32.04 -29.07
N GLU A 146 9.59 33.29 -28.84
CA GLU A 146 8.66 34.42 -28.79
C GLU A 146 7.84 34.53 -30.08
N LEU A 147 6.54 34.78 -29.92
CA LEU A 147 5.61 34.97 -31.02
C LEU A 147 6.06 36.19 -31.84
N GLU A 148 6.62 35.96 -33.04
CA GLU A 148 6.95 37.05 -33.98
C GLU A 148 5.66 37.77 -34.40
N THR A 149 5.34 38.88 -33.74
CA THR A 149 4.20 39.72 -34.10
C THR A 149 4.60 40.66 -35.24
N ALA A 150 4.42 40.21 -36.49
CA ALA A 150 4.50 41.10 -37.65
C ALA A 150 3.27 42.03 -37.67
N VAL A 151 3.37 43.20 -37.03
CA VAL A 151 2.38 44.27 -37.16
C VAL A 151 2.49 44.85 -38.58
N LYS A 152 1.52 44.54 -39.45
CA LYS A 152 1.37 45.24 -40.73
C LYS A 152 0.85 46.65 -40.46
N THR A 153 1.74 47.65 -40.55
CA THR A 153 1.34 49.05 -40.66
C THR A 153 0.72 49.26 -42.04
N ASN A 154 -0.61 49.36 -42.11
CA ASN A 154 -1.28 49.88 -43.29
C ASN A 154 -1.07 51.40 -43.33
N GLU A 155 -0.09 51.86 -44.10
CA GLU A 155 -0.06 53.26 -44.53
C GLU A 155 -1.27 53.52 -45.43
N ARG A 156 -2.15 54.43 -44.98
CA ARG A 156 -3.28 54.93 -45.76
C ARG A 156 -2.75 55.77 -46.91
N ALA A 157 -3.09 55.41 -48.14
CA ALA A 157 -3.06 56.30 -49.30
C ALA A 157 -4.39 57.06 -49.42
#